data_AF-A0ABD6EKT5-F1
#
_entry.id   AF-A0ABD6EKT5-F1
#
_cell.length_a   1.000
_cell.length_b   1.000
_cell.length_c   1.000
_cell.angle_alpha   90.00
_cell.angle_beta   90.00
_cell.angle_gamma   90.00
#
_symmetry.space_group_name_H-M   'P 1'
#
loop_
_entity.id
_entity.type
_entity.pdbx_description
1 polymer ?
#
loop_
_entity_poly.entity_id
_entity_poly.type
_entity_poly.pdbx_seq_one_letter_code
_entity_poly.pdbx_strand_id
1 'polypeptide(L)'
;MHRGVRSILEEWIFLALLGISMAVLSLGMDFCIEVLRKFHVIASDYIDAMGTTVGNDVAVFAVWSCYTVLLITMAVAFAHFVAPQAIGSGIPEMKTILQGVVLKEYLSFRTLISKMVGLTLSIGSGLPIGKEGPFVHVGSIVASGISHWARTFRPIYANESRSIEMLAAGCAVGVACTFSAPVGE
;
A
#
# COMPACT_ATOMS: atom_id res chain seq x y z
N MET A 1 34.81 3.20 -20.24
CA MET A 1 34.70 2.56 -18.90
C MET A 1 34.01 3.45 -17.85
N HIS A 2 34.31 4.75 -17.73
CA HIS A 2 33.72 5.63 -16.70
C HIS A 2 32.20 5.85 -16.73
N ARG A 3 31.54 5.79 -17.91
CA ARG A 3 30.08 5.98 -18.00
C ARG A 3 29.25 4.79 -17.46
N GLY A 4 29.79 3.56 -17.53
CA GLY A 4 29.09 2.35 -17.07
C GLY A 4 28.99 2.26 -15.55
N VAL A 5 30.12 2.51 -14.85
CA VAL A 5 30.17 2.47 -13.38
C VAL A 5 29.22 3.50 -12.75
N ARG A 6 29.11 4.68 -13.35
CA ARG A 6 28.21 5.74 -12.87
C ARG A 6 26.73 5.38 -13.02
N SER A 7 26.37 4.69 -14.11
CA SER A 7 25.00 4.19 -14.32
C SER A 7 24.61 3.14 -13.27
N ILE A 8 25.52 2.20 -12.99
CA ILE A 8 25.30 1.14 -12.01
C ILE A 8 25.07 1.75 -10.62
N LEU A 9 25.95 2.66 -10.19
CA LEU A 9 25.80 3.34 -8.89
C LEU A 9 24.45 4.07 -8.76
N GLU A 10 23.97 4.73 -9.82
CA GLU A 10 22.68 5.43 -9.79
C GLU A 10 21.49 4.44 -9.66
N GLU A 11 21.60 3.24 -10.22
CA GLU A 11 20.60 2.16 -10.03
C GLU A 11 20.60 1.61 -8.60
N TRP A 12 21.77 1.39 -7.99
CA TRP A 12 21.85 0.96 -6.59
C TRP A 12 21.27 2.00 -5.63
N ILE A 13 21.53 3.28 -5.87
CA ILE A 13 20.96 4.38 -5.07
C ILE A 13 19.43 4.41 -5.23
N PHE A 14 18.93 4.24 -6.46
CA PHE A 14 17.49 4.15 -6.71
C PHE A 14 16.83 3.00 -5.95
N LEU A 15 17.41 1.79 -6.03
CA LEU A 15 16.90 0.62 -5.34
C LEU A 15 16.92 0.79 -3.81
N ALA A 16 17.98 1.40 -3.26
CA ALA A 16 18.07 1.70 -1.84
C ALA A 16 16.99 2.69 -1.39
N LEU A 17 16.76 3.78 -2.14
CA LEU A 17 15.71 4.76 -1.86
C LEU A 17 14.31 4.15 -1.93
N LEU A 18 14.07 3.31 -2.94
CA LEU A 18 12.83 2.56 -3.10
C LEU A 18 12.58 1.62 -1.92
N GLY A 19 13.59 0.86 -1.47
CA GLY A 19 13.50 -0.01 -0.31
C GLY A 19 13.19 0.75 0.99
N ILE A 20 13.90 1.85 1.25
CA ILE A 20 13.69 2.67 2.45
C ILE A 20 12.29 3.28 2.47
N SER A 21 11.86 3.86 1.34
CA SER A 21 10.52 4.46 1.25
C SER A 21 9.40 3.43 1.44
N MET A 22 9.54 2.23 0.86
CA MET A 22 8.58 1.15 1.05
C MET A 22 8.55 0.61 2.48
N ALA A 23 9.71 0.50 3.12
CA ALA A 23 9.79 0.11 4.53
C ALA A 23 9.06 1.12 5.43
N VAL A 24 9.29 2.43 5.22
CA VAL A 24 8.61 3.50 5.97
C VAL A 24 7.08 3.43 5.76
N LEU A 25 6.63 3.23 4.52
CA LEU A 25 5.20 3.11 4.23
C LEU A 25 4.57 1.86 4.86
N SER A 26 5.28 0.71 4.83
CA SER A 26 4.80 -0.51 5.49
C SER A 26 4.69 -0.33 6.99
N LEU A 27 5.75 0.14 7.65
CA LEU A 27 5.78 0.33 9.10
C LEU A 27 4.73 1.36 9.54
N GLY A 28 4.55 2.44 8.77
CA GLY A 28 3.52 3.43 9.03
C GLY A 28 2.11 2.85 8.94
N MET A 29 1.84 2.02 7.93
CA MET A 29 0.56 1.33 7.81
C MET A 29 0.33 0.35 8.96
N ASP A 30 1.33 -0.47 9.28
CA ASP A 30 1.23 -1.48 10.34
C ASP A 30 0.99 -0.81 11.71
N PHE A 31 1.66 0.32 11.98
CA PHE A 31 1.40 1.14 13.17
C PHE A 31 -0.04 1.68 13.21
N CYS A 32 -0.54 2.23 12.10
CA CYS A 32 -1.91 2.75 12.04
C CYS A 32 -2.96 1.65 12.21
N ILE A 33 -2.75 0.48 11.60
CA ILE A 33 -3.63 -0.69 11.76
C ILE A 33 -3.66 -1.13 13.23
N GLU A 34 -2.50 -1.18 13.89
CA GLU A 34 -2.42 -1.57 15.29
C GLU A 34 -3.17 -0.59 16.21
N VAL A 35 -3.05 0.71 15.95
CA VAL A 35 -3.81 1.74 16.70
C VAL A 35 -5.32 1.56 16.51
N LEU A 36 -5.79 1.34 15.28
CA LEU A 36 -7.21 1.09 15.00
C LEU A 36 -7.71 -0.20 15.68
N ARG A 37 -6.93 -1.28 15.63
CA ARG A 37 -7.30 -2.55 16.25
C ARG A 37 -7.34 -2.46 17.77
N LYS A 38 -6.37 -1.76 18.38
CA LYS A 38 -6.39 -1.50 19.83
C LYS A 38 -7.63 -0.73 20.24
N PHE A 39 -7.98 0.31 19.49
CA PHE A 39 -9.19 1.08 19.76
C PHE A 39 -10.45 0.21 19.70
N HIS A 40 -10.54 -0.65 18.69
CA HIS A 40 -11.65 -1.62 18.55
C HIS A 40 -11.78 -2.56 19.74
N VAL A 41 -10.68 -3.21 20.12
CA VAL A 41 -10.65 -4.17 21.24
C VAL A 41 -10.99 -3.47 22.55
N ILE A 42 -10.38 -2.32 22.82
CA ILE A 42 -10.66 -1.54 24.02
C ILE A 42 -12.15 -1.16 24.10
N ALA A 43 -12.75 -0.72 23.00
CA ALA A 43 -14.17 -0.35 22.96
C ALA A 43 -15.09 -1.55 23.25
N SER A 44 -14.77 -2.74 22.74
CA SER A 44 -15.49 -3.97 23.03
C SER A 44 -15.32 -4.42 24.49
N ASP A 45 -14.09 -4.38 25.01
CA ASP A 45 -13.76 -4.79 26.38
C ASP A 45 -14.42 -3.89 27.43
N TYR A 46 -14.54 -2.58 27.16
CA TYR A 46 -15.27 -1.65 28.04
C TYR A 46 -16.74 -2.04 28.21
N ILE A 47 -17.35 -2.57 27.15
CA ILE A 47 -18.76 -2.98 27.17
C ILE A 47 -18.90 -4.31 27.89
N ASP A 48 -18.04 -5.27 27.59
CA ASP A 48 -18.02 -6.57 28.27
C ASP A 48 -17.83 -6.44 29.79
N ALA A 49 -16.99 -5.49 30.22
CA ALA A 49 -16.77 -5.18 31.64
C ALA A 49 -18.00 -4.62 32.39
N MET A 50 -19.05 -4.16 31.69
CA MET A 50 -20.27 -3.61 32.32
C MET A 50 -21.27 -4.67 32.83
N GLY A 51 -21.06 -5.96 32.55
CA GLY A 51 -21.77 -7.06 33.23
C GLY A 51 -22.11 -8.29 32.38
N THR A 52 -22.17 -9.48 32.97
CA THR A 52 -22.33 -10.78 32.27
C THR A 52 -23.78 -11.18 31.98
N THR A 53 -24.61 -10.23 31.51
CA THR A 53 -26.00 -10.53 31.12
C THR A 53 -26.08 -10.77 29.61
N VAL A 54 -27.03 -11.57 29.13
CA VAL A 54 -27.27 -11.80 27.68
C VAL A 54 -27.42 -10.49 26.88
N GLY A 55 -27.96 -9.44 27.52
CA GLY A 55 -28.05 -8.11 26.91
C GLY A 55 -26.70 -7.46 26.60
N ASN A 56 -25.65 -7.80 27.37
CA ASN A 56 -24.30 -7.29 27.15
C ASN A 56 -23.62 -7.99 25.96
N ASP A 57 -23.74 -9.31 25.84
CA ASP A 57 -23.20 -10.06 24.69
C ASP A 57 -23.72 -9.52 23.35
N VAL A 58 -25.01 -9.17 23.32
CA VAL A 58 -25.65 -8.54 22.15
C VAL A 58 -25.10 -7.13 21.91
N ALA A 59 -24.84 -6.35 22.97
CA ALA A 59 -24.27 -5.00 22.85
C ALA A 59 -22.82 -5.04 22.35
N VAL A 60 -21.99 -5.96 22.84
CA VAL A 60 -20.62 -6.20 22.35
C VAL A 60 -20.64 -6.55 20.87
N PHE A 61 -21.51 -7.48 20.46
CA PHE A 61 -21.66 -7.85 19.06
C PHE A 61 -22.11 -6.68 18.16
N ALA A 62 -23.05 -5.86 18.65
CA ALA A 62 -23.53 -4.69 17.94
C ALA A 62 -22.41 -3.66 17.72
N VAL A 63 -21.64 -3.34 18.77
CA VAL A 63 -20.51 -2.40 18.66
C VAL A 63 -19.42 -2.95 17.75
N TRP A 64 -19.10 -4.24 17.88
CA TRP A 64 -18.12 -4.89 17.01
C TRP A 64 -18.50 -4.80 15.53
N SER A 65 -19.77 -5.06 15.22
CA SER A 65 -20.32 -4.99 13.86
C SER A 65 -20.39 -3.55 13.35
N CYS A 66 -20.87 -2.62 14.16
CA CYS A 66 -20.98 -1.21 13.79
C CYS A 66 -19.62 -0.58 13.50
N TYR A 67 -18.60 -0.87 14.31
CA TYR A 67 -17.23 -0.41 14.07
C TYR A 67 -16.70 -0.90 12.72
N THR A 68 -16.89 -2.19 12.45
CA THR A 68 -16.47 -2.82 11.20
C THR A 68 -17.14 -2.15 9.99
N VAL A 69 -18.46 -1.99 10.02
CA VAL A 69 -19.24 -1.38 8.93
C VAL A 69 -18.86 0.09 8.73
N LEU A 70 -18.66 0.84 9.80
CA LEU A 70 -18.31 2.27 9.75
C LEU A 70 -16.96 2.46 9.03
N LEU A 71 -15.92 1.74 9.47
CA LEU A 71 -14.59 1.87 8.88
C LEU A 71 -14.54 1.43 7.42
N ILE A 72 -15.22 0.33 7.06
CA ILE A 72 -15.26 -0.14 5.68
C ILE A 72 -15.98 0.88 4.79
N THR A 73 -17.10 1.42 5.26
CA THR A 73 -17.86 2.43 4.51
C THR A 73 -17.01 3.69 4.30
N MET A 74 -16.26 4.12 5.32
CA MET A 74 -15.29 5.21 5.19
C MET A 74 -14.16 4.87 4.21
N ALA A 75 -13.63 3.65 4.24
CA ALA A 75 -12.58 3.20 3.33
C ALA A 75 -13.04 3.23 1.87
N VAL A 76 -14.23 2.67 1.60
CA VAL A 76 -14.84 2.63 0.27
C VAL A 76 -15.16 4.04 -0.22
N ALA A 77 -15.77 4.88 0.63
CA ALA A 77 -16.07 6.27 0.29
C ALA A 77 -14.80 7.03 -0.05
N PHE A 78 -13.76 6.94 0.79
CA PHE A 78 -12.49 7.61 0.55
C PHE A 78 -11.85 7.16 -0.76
N ALA A 79 -11.81 5.85 -1.04
CA ALA A 79 -11.26 5.33 -2.27
C ALA A 79 -12.03 5.85 -3.50
N HIS A 80 -13.35 5.85 -3.44
CA HIS A 80 -14.22 6.28 -4.54
C HIS A 80 -14.14 7.78 -4.81
N PHE A 81 -14.02 8.62 -3.77
CA PHE A 81 -13.95 10.07 -3.93
C PHE A 81 -12.56 10.59 -4.30
N VAL A 82 -11.48 9.93 -3.84
CA VAL A 82 -10.11 10.41 -4.06
C VAL A 82 -9.52 9.89 -5.37
N ALA A 83 -9.56 8.56 -5.57
CA ALA A 83 -9.00 7.92 -6.75
C ALA A 83 -9.63 6.52 -6.90
N PRO A 84 -10.67 6.34 -7.74
CA PRO A 84 -11.28 5.02 -7.98
C PRO A 84 -10.30 3.97 -8.53
N GLN A 85 -9.18 4.40 -9.11
CA GLN A 85 -8.07 3.57 -9.58
C GLN A 85 -7.36 2.81 -8.44
N ALA A 86 -7.58 3.21 -7.18
CA ALA A 86 -7.04 2.53 -6.00
C ALA A 86 -7.82 1.26 -5.62
N ILE A 87 -9.01 1.05 -6.20
CA ILE A 87 -9.88 -0.09 -5.87
C ILE A 87 -9.22 -1.40 -6.31
N GLY A 88 -9.25 -2.40 -5.42
CA GLY A 88 -8.72 -3.74 -5.69
C GLY A 88 -7.20 -3.87 -5.48
N SER A 89 -6.70 -5.06 -5.82
CA SER A 89 -5.31 -5.46 -5.56
C SER A 89 -4.31 -4.63 -6.37
N GLY A 90 -4.56 -4.43 -7.67
CA GLY A 90 -3.63 -3.75 -8.57
C GLY A 90 -2.58 -4.63 -9.23
N ILE A 91 -2.54 -5.93 -8.89
CA ILE A 91 -1.67 -6.90 -9.58
C ILE A 91 -2.04 -7.07 -11.06
N PRO A 92 -3.33 -7.28 -11.44
CA PRO A 92 -3.69 -7.44 -12.85
C PRO A 92 -3.30 -6.22 -13.71
N GLU A 93 -3.51 -5.03 -13.18
CA GLU A 93 -3.19 -3.77 -13.83
C GLU A 93 -1.68 -3.54 -13.89
N MET A 94 -0.92 -3.95 -12.87
CA MET A 94 0.53 -3.90 -12.97
C MET A 94 1.07 -4.87 -14.02
N LYS A 95 0.47 -6.06 -14.16
CA LYS A 95 0.84 -7.00 -15.22
C LYS A 95 0.64 -6.41 -16.61
N THR A 96 -0.45 -5.67 -16.84
CA THR A 96 -0.69 -5.03 -18.14
C THR A 96 0.27 -3.85 -18.37
N ILE A 97 0.60 -3.06 -17.34
CA ILE A 97 1.61 -1.99 -17.43
C ILE A 97 2.99 -2.55 -17.79
N LEU A 98 3.41 -3.65 -17.16
CA LEU A 98 4.68 -4.30 -17.45
C LEU A 98 4.75 -4.91 -18.87
N GLN A 99 3.60 -5.22 -19.46
CA GLN A 99 3.48 -5.64 -20.87
C GLN A 99 3.51 -4.46 -21.86
N GLY A 100 3.64 -3.22 -21.37
CA GLY A 100 3.71 -2.01 -22.19
C GLY A 100 2.39 -1.28 -22.37
N VAL A 101 1.30 -1.69 -21.69
CA VAL A 101 0.01 -1.00 -21.77
C VAL A 101 -0.08 0.12 -20.73
N VAL A 102 -0.12 1.37 -21.18
CA VAL A 102 -0.20 2.53 -20.27
C VAL A 102 -1.63 2.74 -19.78
N LEU A 103 -1.85 2.55 -18.47
CA LEU A 103 -3.10 2.92 -17.80
C LEU A 103 -3.04 4.37 -17.29
N LYS A 104 -4.06 5.16 -17.67
CA LYS A 104 -4.14 6.58 -17.29
C LYS A 104 -4.33 6.73 -15.77
N GLU A 105 -3.51 7.59 -15.15
CA GLU A 105 -3.58 7.97 -13.72
C GLU A 105 -3.40 6.82 -12.72
N TYR A 106 -3.06 5.62 -13.18
CA TYR A 106 -2.90 4.46 -12.30
C TYR A 106 -1.70 4.64 -11.35
N LEU A 107 -0.59 5.15 -11.86
CA LEU A 107 0.64 5.42 -11.10
C LEU A 107 0.67 6.81 -10.43
N SER A 108 -0.48 7.39 -10.12
CA SER A 108 -0.57 8.73 -9.53
C SER A 108 -0.35 8.73 -8.02
N PHE A 109 0.24 9.81 -7.48
CA PHE A 109 0.37 10.02 -6.04
C PHE A 109 -0.99 10.08 -5.32
N ARG A 110 -2.05 10.51 -6.02
CA ARG A 110 -3.42 10.45 -5.48
C ARG A 110 -3.89 9.02 -5.25
N THR A 111 -3.59 8.11 -6.19
CA THR A 111 -3.89 6.68 -6.09
C THR A 111 -3.13 6.04 -4.94
N LEU A 112 -1.87 6.46 -4.69
CA LEU A 112 -1.08 6.01 -3.54
C LEU A 112 -1.78 6.34 -2.21
N ILE A 113 -2.15 7.62 -2.00
CA ILE A 113 -2.81 8.04 -0.75
C ILE A 113 -4.14 7.31 -0.57
N SER A 114 -4.96 7.29 -1.63
CA SER A 114 -6.25 6.59 -1.65
C SER A 114 -6.11 5.13 -1.25
N LYS A 115 -5.15 4.41 -1.83
CA LYS A 115 -4.90 3.00 -1.57
C LYS A 115 -4.35 2.76 -0.16
N MET A 116 -3.41 3.58 0.31
CA MET A 116 -2.85 3.44 1.66
C MET A 116 -3.91 3.64 2.75
N VAL A 117 -4.72 4.69 2.64
CA VAL A 117 -5.79 4.97 3.62
C VAL A 117 -6.88 3.92 3.55
N GLY A 118 -7.37 3.59 2.35
CA GLY A 118 -8.41 2.58 2.17
C GLY A 118 -8.00 1.20 2.71
N LEU A 119 -6.75 0.80 2.48
CA LEU A 119 -6.21 -0.46 2.98
C LEU A 119 -6.02 -0.45 4.51
N THR A 120 -5.50 0.64 5.07
CA THR A 120 -5.33 0.79 6.52
C THR A 120 -6.67 0.69 7.25
N LEU A 121 -7.71 1.37 6.75
CA LEU A 121 -9.06 1.33 7.33
C LEU A 121 -9.70 -0.05 7.17
N SER A 122 -9.50 -0.72 6.03
CA SER A 122 -10.06 -2.06 5.77
C SER A 122 -9.41 -3.15 6.62
N ILE A 123 -8.10 -3.11 6.84
CA ILE A 123 -7.41 -4.10 7.70
C ILE A 123 -7.60 -3.76 9.19
N GLY A 124 -7.62 -2.46 9.51
CA GLY A 124 -7.87 -1.93 10.85
C GLY A 124 -9.29 -2.22 11.36
N SER A 125 -10.27 -2.41 10.46
CA SER A 125 -11.63 -2.82 10.82
C SER A 125 -11.75 -4.30 11.21
N GLY A 126 -10.71 -5.11 10.96
CA GLY A 126 -10.70 -6.54 11.27
C GLY A 126 -11.18 -7.45 10.13
N LEU A 127 -11.35 -6.92 8.91
CA LEU A 127 -11.65 -7.77 7.76
C LEU A 127 -10.51 -8.75 7.46
N PRO A 128 -10.82 -9.95 6.94
CA PRO A 128 -9.83 -10.94 6.53
C PRO A 128 -9.23 -10.57 5.16
N ILE A 129 -8.58 -9.41 5.07
CA ILE A 129 -7.95 -8.88 3.87
C ILE A 129 -6.45 -8.68 4.12
N GLY A 130 -5.64 -9.06 3.14
CA GLY A 130 -4.18 -8.87 3.17
C GLY A 130 -3.74 -7.59 2.45
N LYS A 131 -2.56 -7.09 2.83
CA LYS A 131 -1.90 -5.95 2.17
C LYS A 131 -0.98 -6.32 1.00
N GLU A 132 -0.74 -7.62 0.77
CA GLU A 132 0.21 -8.18 -0.19
C GLU A 132 0.02 -7.64 -1.61
N GLY A 133 -1.16 -7.84 -2.20
CA GLY A 133 -1.44 -7.37 -3.55
C GLY A 133 -1.40 -5.85 -3.72
N PRO A 134 -2.08 -5.07 -2.85
CA PRO A 134 -2.00 -3.62 -2.86
C PRO A 134 -0.58 -3.06 -2.78
N PHE A 135 0.31 -3.70 -2.01
CA PHE A 135 1.70 -3.23 -1.86
C PHE A 135 2.54 -3.39 -3.12
N VAL A 136 2.22 -4.35 -3.99
CA VAL A 136 2.83 -4.44 -5.32
C VAL A 136 2.58 -3.15 -6.10
N HIS A 137 1.32 -2.70 -6.14
CA HIS A 137 0.95 -1.46 -6.81
C HIS A 137 1.56 -0.23 -6.11
N VAL A 138 1.52 -0.17 -4.77
CA VAL A 138 2.18 0.91 -4.00
C VAL A 138 3.66 1.03 -4.35
N GLY A 139 4.38 -0.10 -4.41
CA GLY A 139 5.78 -0.15 -4.82
C GLY A 139 6.02 0.39 -6.22
N SER A 140 5.15 0.06 -7.17
CA SER A 140 5.22 0.62 -8.53
C SER A 140 4.96 2.13 -8.58
N ILE A 141 4.02 2.67 -7.79
CA ILE A 141 3.76 4.11 -7.73
C ILE A 141 4.97 4.85 -7.14
N VAL A 142 5.56 4.32 -6.06
CA VAL A 142 6.76 4.90 -5.44
C VAL A 142 7.95 4.85 -6.40
N ALA A 143 8.19 3.71 -7.05
CA ALA A 143 9.21 3.58 -8.09
C ALA A 143 9.00 4.61 -9.21
N SER A 144 7.78 4.76 -9.71
CA SER A 144 7.43 5.75 -10.73
C SER A 144 7.72 7.18 -10.27
N GLY A 145 7.39 7.52 -9.02
CA GLY A 145 7.66 8.82 -8.42
C GLY A 145 9.14 9.14 -8.29
N ILE A 146 9.94 8.18 -7.79
CA ILE A 146 11.40 8.33 -7.69
C ILE A 146 12.02 8.45 -9.10
N SER A 147 11.54 7.67 -10.07
CA SER A 147 11.99 7.76 -11.47
C SER A 147 11.65 9.10 -12.10
N HIS A 148 10.46 9.65 -11.83
CA HIS A 148 10.07 10.98 -12.30
C HIS A 148 10.98 12.07 -11.71
N TRP A 149 11.26 12.01 -10.41
CA TRP A 149 12.17 12.93 -9.74
C TRP A 149 13.60 12.83 -10.29
N ALA A 150 14.10 11.62 -10.53
CA ALA A 150 15.40 11.39 -11.13
C ALA A 150 15.51 11.94 -12.57
N ARG A 151 14.42 11.88 -13.36
CA ARG A 151 14.35 12.44 -14.72
C ARG A 151 14.52 13.97 -14.73
N THR A 152 14.04 14.67 -13.71
CA THR A 152 14.23 16.13 -13.57
C THR A 152 15.71 16.51 -13.50
N PHE A 153 16.56 15.66 -12.91
CA PHE A 153 17.99 15.90 -12.80
C PHE A 153 18.82 15.31 -13.94
N ARG A 154 18.38 14.21 -14.56
CA ARG A 154 19.08 13.59 -15.70
C ARG A 154 18.14 13.00 -16.75
N PRO A 155 18.16 13.50 -18.00
CA PRO A 155 17.32 13.00 -19.10
C PRO A 155 17.68 11.59 -19.59
N ILE A 156 18.75 10.96 -19.09
CA ILE A 156 19.15 9.57 -19.40
C ILE A 156 18.09 8.56 -18.89
N TYR A 157 17.27 8.93 -17.90
CA TYR A 157 16.16 8.12 -17.36
C TYR A 157 14.87 8.19 -18.20
N ALA A 158 14.92 8.74 -19.42
CA ALA A 158 13.75 8.85 -20.29
C ALA A 158 13.43 7.58 -21.10
N ASN A 159 14.29 6.56 -21.07
CA ASN A 159 14.06 5.31 -21.79
C ASN A 159 12.90 4.51 -21.20
N GLU A 160 11.98 4.12 -22.06
CA GLU A 160 10.79 3.32 -21.71
C GLU A 160 11.17 1.97 -21.08
N SER A 161 12.15 1.26 -21.65
CA SER A 161 12.66 -0.01 -21.11
C SER A 161 13.17 0.11 -19.67
N ARG A 162 13.91 1.18 -19.34
CA ARG A 162 14.39 1.41 -17.97
C ARG A 162 13.24 1.76 -17.02
N SER A 163 12.21 2.48 -17.51
CA SER A 163 11.02 2.75 -16.71
C SER A 163 10.29 1.45 -16.34
N ILE A 164 10.20 0.49 -17.25
CA ILE A 164 9.58 -0.82 -16.99
C ILE A 164 10.41 -1.63 -15.98
N GLU A 165 11.73 -1.64 -16.12
CA GLU A 165 12.63 -2.29 -15.14
C GLU A 165 12.47 -1.70 -13.73
N MET A 166 12.35 -0.38 -13.62
CA MET A 166 12.11 0.31 -12.36
C MET A 166 10.74 -0.02 -11.75
N LEU A 167 9.70 -0.15 -12.58
CA LEU A 167 8.38 -0.59 -12.13
C LEU A 167 8.40 -2.05 -11.64
N ALA A 168 9.12 -2.93 -12.35
CA ALA A 168 9.30 -4.33 -11.94
C ALA A 168 10.06 -4.43 -10.61
N ALA A 169 11.11 -3.62 -10.42
CA ALA A 169 11.78 -3.50 -9.13
C ALA A 169 10.83 -2.98 -8.03
N GLY A 170 9.99 -1.99 -8.34
CA GLY A 170 8.91 -1.52 -7.46
C GLY A 170 7.97 -2.63 -7.01
N CYS A 171 7.50 -3.46 -7.96
CA CYS A 171 6.68 -4.63 -7.66
C CYS A 171 7.41 -5.61 -6.71
N ALA A 172 8.66 -5.95 -7.02
CA ALA A 172 9.45 -6.90 -6.24
C ALA A 172 9.70 -6.41 -4.81
N VAL A 173 10.06 -5.13 -4.63
CA VAL A 173 10.23 -4.53 -3.30
C VAL A 173 8.91 -4.50 -2.54
N GLY A 174 7.79 -4.20 -3.20
CA GLY A 174 6.47 -4.23 -2.59
C GLY A 174 6.12 -5.61 -2.01
N VAL A 175 6.36 -6.67 -2.78
CA VAL A 175 6.20 -8.07 -2.34
C VAL A 175 7.14 -8.37 -1.15
N ALA A 176 8.43 -8.05 -1.28
CA ALA A 176 9.41 -8.31 -0.24
C ALA A 176 9.05 -7.63 1.10
N CYS A 177 8.54 -6.38 1.04
CA CYS A 177 8.09 -5.65 2.22
C CYS A 177 6.87 -6.29 2.90
N THR A 178 5.94 -6.89 2.16
CA THR A 178 4.76 -7.51 2.79
C THR A 178 5.04 -8.86 3.40
N PHE A 179 5.91 -9.66 2.78
CA PHE A 179 6.28 -10.98 3.31
C PHE A 179 7.38 -10.93 4.36
N SER A 180 8.00 -9.76 4.57
CA SER A 180 9.23 -9.63 5.40
C SER A 180 10.32 -10.64 4.98
N ALA A 181 10.29 -11.04 3.71
CA ALA A 181 11.15 -12.04 3.11
C ALA A 181 11.87 -11.40 1.92
N PRO A 182 13.20 -11.21 1.97
CA PRO A 182 13.93 -10.56 0.89
C PRO A 182 14.06 -11.42 -0.38
N VAL A 183 13.77 -12.74 -0.28
CA VAL A 183 13.66 -13.68 -1.41
C VAL A 183 12.22 -14.18 -1.40
N GLY A 184 11.46 -13.91 -2.46
CA GLY A 184 10.09 -14.41 -2.58
C GLY A 184 10.08 -15.94 -2.71
N GLU A 185 9.04 -16.59 -2.19
CA GLU A 185 8.74 -18.00 -2.48
C GLU A 185 8.22 -18.20 -3.91
#